data_AF-G5A906-F1
#
_entry.id   AF-G5A906-F1
#
_cell.length_a   1.000
_cell.length_b   1.000
_cell.length_c   1.000
_cell.angle_alpha   90.00
_cell.angle_beta   90.00
_cell.angle_gamma   90.00
#
_symmetry.space_group_name_H-M   'P 1'
#
loop_
_entity.id
_entity.type
_entity.pdbx_description
1 polymer ?
#
loop_
_entity_poly.entity_id
_entity_poly.type
_entity_poly.pdbx_seq_one_letter_code
_entity_poly.pdbx_strand_id
1 'polypeptide(L)'
;MKFAIASVIASLLLVETSADLGFSCSRVSSITCENPSLPLVCASNGVTYQNGCEFNKANCDNKGMRILHEGMCSRSEGGRRLRNAQA
;
A
#
# COMPACT_ATOMS: atom_id res chain seq x y z
N MET A 1 -38.83 29.18 19.79
CA MET A 1 -37.59 29.86 19.34
C MET A 1 -36.60 28.78 18.94
N LYS A 2 -36.07 28.87 17.70
CA LYS A 2 -34.88 28.16 17.17
C LYS A 2 -35.03 26.65 16.87
N PHE A 3 -34.92 26.16 15.63
CA PHE A 3 -34.58 26.78 14.33
C PHE A 3 -35.37 26.10 13.21
N ALA A 4 -36.05 26.90 12.40
CA ALA A 4 -36.64 26.51 11.13
C ALA A 4 -35.57 26.63 10.04
N ILE A 5 -34.95 25.53 9.65
CA ILE A 5 -34.24 25.34 8.37
C ILE A 5 -33.89 23.86 8.22
N ALA A 6 -34.87 23.05 7.82
CA ALA A 6 -34.69 21.64 7.46
C ALA A 6 -35.09 21.35 6.01
N SER A 7 -35.21 22.35 5.14
CA SER A 7 -35.93 22.20 3.87
C SER A 7 -35.20 22.66 2.59
N VAL A 8 -33.95 23.13 2.64
CA VAL A 8 -33.25 23.57 1.39
C VAL A 8 -31.87 22.91 1.18
N ILE A 9 -31.38 22.11 2.13
CA ILE A 9 -30.09 21.41 2.00
C ILE A 9 -30.30 19.89 1.77
N ALA A 10 -31.41 19.49 1.16
CA ALA A 10 -31.59 18.13 0.63
C ALA A 10 -31.39 18.06 -0.88
N SER A 11 -31.48 19.20 -1.58
CA SER A 11 -31.27 19.32 -3.02
C SER A 11 -29.91 19.92 -3.41
N LEU A 12 -29.16 20.48 -2.44
CA LEU A 12 -27.75 20.86 -2.59
C LEU A 12 -26.76 19.84 -2.00
N LEU A 13 -27.24 18.79 -1.32
CA LEU A 13 -26.43 17.62 -0.99
C LEU A 13 -26.62 16.54 -2.05
N LEU A 14 -26.43 16.92 -3.32
CA LEU A 14 -25.85 15.95 -4.22
C LEU A 14 -24.36 15.93 -3.94
N VAL A 15 -24.04 15.05 -2.99
CA VAL A 15 -22.75 14.36 -2.93
C VAL A 15 -21.64 15.19 -2.28
N GLU A 16 -21.73 15.34 -0.96
CA GLU A 16 -20.60 14.92 -0.13
C GLU A 16 -20.54 13.37 -0.15
N THR A 17 -20.48 12.75 -1.34
CA THR A 17 -19.98 11.39 -1.39
C THR A 17 -18.52 11.56 -1.10
N SER A 18 -18.09 10.87 -0.06
CA SER A 18 -16.71 10.65 0.26
C SER A 18 -15.92 10.27 -0.99
N ALA A 19 -15.41 11.24 -1.73
CA ALA A 19 -14.08 11.12 -2.26
C ALA A 19 -13.17 11.37 -1.07
N ASP A 20 -13.14 10.39 -0.18
CA ASP A 20 -11.96 10.12 0.60
C ASP A 20 -10.82 10.10 -0.45
N LEU A 21 -10.07 11.20 -0.52
CA LEU A 21 -8.68 11.14 -0.98
C LEU A 21 -7.86 10.27 -0.01
N GLY A 22 -8.49 9.61 0.97
CA GLY A 22 -7.96 8.46 1.63
C GLY A 22 -7.67 7.35 0.62
N PHE A 23 -6.38 7.26 0.42
CA PHE A 23 -5.64 6.12 -0.05
C PHE A 23 -6.01 4.88 0.80
N SER A 24 -7.16 4.26 0.50
CA SER A 24 -7.59 3.01 1.11
C SER A 24 -6.83 1.85 0.47
N CYS A 25 -6.26 0.99 1.32
CA CYS A 25 -5.42 -0.11 0.90
C CYS A 25 -6.14 -1.17 0.08
N SER A 26 -7.47 -1.21 0.15
CA SER A 26 -8.29 -2.07 -0.70
C SER A 26 -8.09 -1.79 -2.19
N ARG A 27 -7.86 -0.51 -2.58
CA ARG A 27 -7.58 -0.17 -3.98
C ARG A 27 -6.13 -0.50 -4.37
N VAL A 28 -5.18 -0.28 -3.46
CA VAL A 28 -3.77 -0.61 -3.70
C VAL A 28 -3.58 -2.11 -3.87
N SER A 29 -4.32 -2.92 -3.11
CA SER A 29 -4.28 -4.38 -3.22
C SER A 29 -4.78 -4.90 -4.58
N SER A 30 -5.65 -4.15 -5.26
CA SER A 30 -6.13 -4.48 -6.61
C SER A 30 -5.15 -4.10 -7.74
N ILE A 31 -4.06 -3.39 -7.44
CA ILE A 31 -3.04 -3.02 -8.44
C ILE A 31 -2.25 -4.26 -8.84
N THR A 32 -2.11 -4.45 -10.15
CA THR A 32 -1.24 -5.48 -10.76
C THR A 32 0.14 -4.88 -11.01
N CYS A 33 1.16 -5.44 -10.34
CA CYS A 33 2.54 -4.99 -10.48
C CYS A 33 3.29 -5.86 -11.51
N GLU A 34 2.80 -5.91 -12.75
CA GLU A 34 3.41 -6.72 -13.81
C GLU A 34 4.41 -5.87 -14.59
N ASN A 35 5.61 -5.69 -14.04
CA ASN A 35 6.70 -5.08 -14.79
C ASN A 35 8.02 -5.79 -14.44
N PRO A 36 8.54 -6.64 -15.35
CA PRO A 36 9.74 -7.44 -15.09
C PRO A 36 11.03 -6.61 -15.03
N SER A 37 10.99 -5.35 -15.50
CA SER A 37 12.15 -4.46 -15.51
C SER A 37 12.34 -3.70 -14.20
N LEU A 38 11.42 -3.84 -13.24
CA LEU A 38 11.55 -3.18 -11.94
C LEU A 38 12.58 -3.93 -11.07
N PRO A 39 13.47 -3.20 -10.36
CA PRO A 39 14.43 -3.83 -9.48
C PRO A 39 13.74 -4.43 -8.25
N LEU A 40 14.30 -5.52 -7.73
CA LEU A 40 13.93 -6.01 -6.39
C LEU A 40 14.23 -4.93 -5.34
N VAL A 41 13.53 -4.97 -4.21
CA VAL A 41 13.78 -4.02 -3.11
C VAL A 41 13.83 -4.74 -1.77
N CYS A 42 14.76 -4.32 -0.91
CA CYS A 42 14.80 -4.77 0.47
C CYS A 42 14.02 -3.81 1.35
N ALA A 43 13.06 -4.34 2.11
CA ALA A 43 12.29 -3.56 3.07
C ALA A 43 12.89 -3.64 4.48
N SER A 44 12.56 -2.66 5.32
CA SER A 44 13.03 -2.55 6.70
C SER A 44 12.59 -3.68 7.63
N ASN A 45 11.68 -4.54 7.19
CA ASN A 45 11.28 -5.77 7.88
C ASN A 45 12.17 -6.99 7.50
N GLY A 46 13.20 -6.79 6.69
CA GLY A 46 14.10 -7.85 6.21
C GLY A 46 13.51 -8.73 5.10
N VAL A 47 12.35 -8.34 4.55
CA VAL A 47 11.70 -9.05 3.43
C VAL A 47 12.11 -8.40 2.12
N THR A 48 12.46 -9.22 1.15
CA THR A 48 12.70 -8.77 -0.22
C THR A 48 11.39 -8.80 -1.00
N TYR A 49 11.02 -7.67 -1.59
CA TYR A 49 9.89 -7.56 -2.49
C TYR A 49 10.36 -7.60 -3.94
N GLN A 50 9.55 -8.17 -4.82
CA GLN A 50 9.90 -8.34 -6.23
C GLN A 50 10.11 -7.00 -6.93
N ASN A 51 9.43 -5.95 -6.47
CA ASN A 51 9.65 -4.57 -6.87
C ASN A 51 9.04 -3.58 -5.87
N GLY A 52 9.24 -2.29 -6.12
CA GLY A 52 8.65 -1.21 -5.32
C GLY A 52 7.11 -1.16 -5.32
N CYS A 53 6.45 -1.64 -6.38
CA CYS A 53 4.98 -1.70 -6.44
C CYS A 53 4.43 -2.76 -5.46
N GLU A 54 5.01 -3.96 -5.46
CA GLU A 54 4.69 -5.02 -4.50
C GLU A 54 4.99 -4.59 -3.06
N PHE A 55 6.10 -3.89 -2.84
CA PHE A 55 6.40 -3.28 -1.54
C PHE A 55 5.31 -2.29 -1.11
N ASN A 56 4.88 -1.38 -1.98
CA ASN A 56 3.86 -0.38 -1.65
C ASN A 56 2.51 -1.03 -1.33
N LYS A 57 2.16 -2.11 -2.02
CA LYS A 57 0.96 -2.90 -1.74
C LYS A 57 1.01 -3.49 -0.33
N ALA A 58 2.10 -4.15 0.03
CA ALA A 58 2.27 -4.69 1.37
C ALA A 58 2.40 -3.61 2.47
N ASN A 59 3.05 -2.49 2.17
CA ASN A 59 3.20 -1.35 3.08
C ASN A 59 1.88 -0.59 3.30
N CYS A 60 0.92 -0.74 2.39
CA CYS A 60 -0.39 -0.18 2.62
C CYS A 60 -1.06 -0.86 3.82
N ASP A 61 -1.07 -2.20 3.84
CA ASP A 61 -1.64 -3.02 4.91
C ASP A 61 -0.79 -2.95 6.18
N ASN A 62 0.55 -3.02 6.05
CA ASN A 62 1.50 -2.90 7.16
C ASN A 62 2.22 -1.55 7.09
N LYS A 63 1.55 -0.50 7.55
CA LYS A 63 2.09 0.87 7.52
C LYS A 63 3.40 0.98 8.31
N GLY A 64 4.36 1.72 7.76
CA GLY A 64 5.59 2.11 8.44
C GLY A 64 6.85 1.35 8.01
N MET A 65 6.74 0.46 7.03
CA MET A 65 7.92 -0.10 6.38
C MET A 65 8.53 0.92 5.43
N ARG A 66 9.85 0.85 5.25
CA ARG A 66 10.59 1.65 4.27
C ARG A 66 11.50 0.75 3.45
N ILE A 67 11.80 1.18 2.23
CA ILE A 67 12.84 0.55 1.42
C ILE A 67 14.20 0.93 2.03
N LEU A 68 15.03 -0.06 2.33
CA LEU A 68 16.40 0.16 2.79
C LEU A 68 17.33 0.40 1.59
N HIS A 69 17.24 -0.46 0.57
CA HIS A 69 18.01 -0.36 -0.66
C HIS A 69 17.36 -1.16 -1.79
N GLU A 70 17.80 -0.91 -3.03
CA GLU A 70 17.47 -1.74 -4.19
C GLU A 70 18.29 -3.05 -4.17
N GLY A 71 17.67 -4.15 -4.58
CA GLY A 71 18.22 -5.50 -4.53
C GLY A 71 17.64 -6.36 -3.41
N MET A 72 18.18 -7.58 -3.26
CA MET A 72 17.77 -8.53 -2.21
C MET A 72 18.32 -8.13 -0.85
N CYS A 73 17.54 -8.33 0.21
CA CYS A 73 18.03 -8.17 1.58
C CYS A 73 19.22 -9.09 1.85
N SER A 74 20.25 -8.53 2.47
CA SER A 74 21.40 -9.25 2.97
C SER A 74 21.07 -10.04 4.22
N ARG A 75 21.92 -11.03 4.56
CA ARG A 75 21.78 -11.79 5.81
C ARG A 75 21.81 -10.90 7.06
N SER A 76 22.58 -9.83 7.01
CA SER A 76 22.72 -8.83 8.09
C SER A 76 21.43 -8.05 8.34
N GLU A 77 20.52 -8.01 7.36
CA GLU A 77 19.25 -7.25 7.40
C GLU A 77 18.06 -8.15 7.73
N GLY A 78 18.32 -9.40 8.15
CA GLY A 78 17.28 -10.39 8.43
C GLY A 78 16.82 -11.21 7.22
N GLY A 79 17.39 -10.98 6.04
CA GLY A 79 17.10 -11.73 4.81
C GLY A 79 17.44 -13.21 4.96
N ARG A 80 16.41 -14.06 5.15
CA ARG A 80 16.58 -15.52 5.20
C ARG A 80 16.69 -16.05 3.78
N ARG A 81 17.86 -16.60 3.41
CA ARG A 81 17.93 -17.48 2.23
C ARG A 81 17.05 -18.70 2.50
N LEU A 82 16.00 -18.89 1.69
CA LEU A 82 15.35 -20.20 1.58
C LEU A 82 16.45 -21.19 1.17
N ARG A 83 16.93 -22.01 2.11
CA ARG A 83 17.98 -23.00 1.83
C ARG A 83 17.50 -24.13 0.93
N ASN A 84 16.22 -24.17 0.56
CA ASN A 84 15.61 -25.26 -0.18
C ASN A 84 14.76 -24.69 -1.33
N ALA A 85 15.41 -24.35 -2.45
CA ALA A 85 14.81 -24.52 -3.76
C ALA A 85 15.19 -25.95 -4.19
N GLN A 86 14.36 -26.93 -3.82
CA GLN A 86 14.33 -28.30 -4.36
C GLN A 86 13.24 -29.11 -3.64
N ALA A 87 12.13 -29.31 -4.35
CA ALA A 87 11.35 -30.55 -4.39
C ALA A 87 10.80 -30.66 -5.80
#